data_AF-A0A956AH29-F1
#
_entry.id   AF-A0A956AH29-F1
#
_cell.length_a   1.000
_cell.length_b   1.000
_cell.length_c   1.000
_cell.angle_alpha   90.00
_cell.angle_beta   90.00
_cell.angle_gamma   90.00
#
_symmetry.space_group_name_H-M   'P 1'
#
loop_
_entity.id
_entity.type
_entity.pdbx_description
1 polymer ?
#
loop_
_entity_poly.entity_id
_entity_poly.type
_entity_poly.pdbx_seq_one_letter_code
_entity_poly.pdbx_strand_id
1 'polypeptide(L)' 'MVNGDGACPPGSAPLSPAIAAAFVPQICSMLGDWYIVRLADGAAIDGPGYGCNIRPREVNPLGQTLCAR' A
#
# COMPACT_ATOMS: atom_id res chain seq x y z
N MET A 1 -3.19 -15.89 1.45
CA MET A 1 -2.78 -15.83 0.03
C MET A 1 -1.85 -14.65 -0.06
N VAL A 2 -0.54 -14.86 -0.25
CA VAL A 2 0.36 -13.74 -0.57
C VAL A 2 0.09 -13.43 -2.03
N ASN A 3 -0.98 -12.69 -2.27
CA ASN A 3 -1.28 -12.20 -3.60
C ASN A 3 -0.24 -11.10 -3.83
N GLY A 4 0.88 -11.54 -4.40
CA GLY A 4 2.07 -10.74 -4.63
C GLY A 4 1.74 -9.43 -5.31
N ASP A 5 2.59 -8.44 -5.07
CA ASP A 5 2.73 -7.22 -5.83
C ASP A 5 1.52 -6.84 -6.73
N GLY A 6 0.53 -6.16 -6.15
CA GLY A 6 -0.64 -5.65 -6.86
C GLY A 6 -1.84 -6.60 -6.92
N ALA A 7 -1.76 -7.78 -6.34
CA ALA A 7 -2.90 -8.69 -6.29
C ALA A 7 -3.66 -8.61 -4.96
N CYS A 8 -4.99 -8.62 -5.05
CA CYS A 8 -5.90 -8.60 -3.92
C CYS A 8 -6.78 -9.87 -3.90
N PRO A 9 -7.36 -10.24 -2.74
CA PRO A 9 -8.36 -11.30 -2.67
C PRO A 9 -9.54 -11.06 -3.63
N PRO A 10 -10.23 -12.11 -4.10
CA PRO A 10 -11.45 -11.96 -4.90
C PRO A 10 -12.47 -11.05 -4.20
N GLY A 11 -13.00 -10.08 -4.93
CA GLY A 11 -13.94 -9.09 -4.38
C GLY A 11 -13.29 -7.88 -3.69
N SER A 12 -11.97 -7.73 -3.80
CA SER A 12 -11.24 -6.54 -3.37
C SER A 12 -10.26 -6.09 -4.46
N ALA A 13 -9.93 -4.80 -4.46
CA ALA A 13 -9.01 -4.19 -5.41
C ALA A 13 -7.89 -3.45 -4.67
N PRO A 14 -6.72 -3.25 -5.29
CA PRO A 14 -5.67 -2.41 -4.72
C PRO A 14 -6.22 -1.03 -4.36
N LEU A 15 -5.87 -0.51 -3.18
CA LEU A 15 -6.31 0.81 -2.74
C LEU A 15 -5.69 1.87 -3.64
N SER A 16 -6.49 2.83 -4.11
CA SER A 16 -5.95 3.92 -4.93
C SER A 16 -5.04 4.84 -4.11
N PRO A 17 -3.97 5.38 -4.70
CA PRO A 17 -3.10 6.32 -4.01
C PRO A 17 -3.82 7.61 -3.58
N ALA A 18 -4.86 8.03 -4.29
CA ALA A 18 -5.69 9.17 -3.91
C ALA A 18 -6.45 8.92 -2.60
N ILE A 19 -7.01 7.71 -2.42
CA ILE A 19 -7.65 7.34 -1.15
C ILE A 19 -6.57 7.16 -0.09
N ALA A 20 -5.46 6.50 -0.40
CA ALA A 20 -4.36 6.35 0.55
C ALA A 20 -3.89 7.71 1.11
N ALA A 21 -3.80 8.73 0.26
CA ALA A 21 -3.44 10.10 0.64
C ALA A 21 -4.44 10.76 1.61
N ALA A 22 -5.73 10.46 1.47
CA ALA A 22 -6.76 10.97 2.37
C ALA A 22 -6.75 10.30 3.76
N PHE A 23 -6.23 9.06 3.86
CA PHE A 23 -6.24 8.25 5.08
C PHE A 23 -4.84 7.87 5.56
N VAL A 24 -3.79 8.62 5.16
CA VAL A 24 -2.39 8.36 5.53
C VAL A 24 -2.19 8.05 7.02
N PRO A 25 -2.65 8.88 7.98
CA PRO A 25 -2.40 8.61 9.40
C PRO A 25 -3.02 7.31 9.87
N GLN A 26 -4.22 6.95 9.37
CA GLN A 26 -4.87 5.68 9.71
C GLN A 26 -4.13 4.50 9.09
N ILE A 27 -3.85 4.55 7.78
CA ILE A 27 -3.14 3.48 7.09
C ILE A 27 -1.77 3.28 7.73
N CYS A 28 -1.03 4.35 8.00
CA CYS A 28 0.30 4.26 8.53
C CYS A 28 0.33 3.67 9.96
N SER A 29 -0.68 3.92 10.78
CA SER A 29 -0.82 3.25 12.09
C SER A 29 -1.11 1.75 11.99
N MET A 30 -1.59 1.27 10.83
CA MET A 30 -1.82 -0.15 10.56
C MET A 30 -0.60 -0.85 9.94
N LEU A 31 0.36 -0.07 9.41
CA LEU A 31 1.60 -0.58 8.83
C LEU A 31 2.64 -0.82 9.93
N GLY A 32 3.51 -1.81 9.72
CA GLY A 32 4.72 -1.93 10.53
C GLY A 32 5.75 -0.86 10.13
N ASP A 33 6.65 -0.52 11.05
CA ASP A 33 7.59 0.61 10.91
C ASP A 33 8.32 0.67 9.56
N TRP A 34 8.77 -0.48 9.06
CA TRP A 34 9.59 -0.59 7.85
C TRP A 34 8.88 -1.27 6.68
N TYR A 35 7.55 -1.32 6.71
CA TYR A 35 6.77 -1.94 5.63
C TYR A 35 6.64 -0.99 4.45
N ILE A 36 6.71 -1.53 3.23
CA ILE A 36 6.35 -0.82 2.01
C ILE A 36 5.27 -1.65 1.33
N VAL A 37 4.10 -1.05 1.15
CA VAL A 37 2.90 -1.76 0.71
C VAL A 37 2.42 -1.21 -0.62
N ARG A 38 2.12 -2.10 -1.55
CA ARG A 38 1.64 -1.76 -2.90
C ARG A 38 0.25 -1.15 -2.85
N LEU A 39 0.04 -0.13 -3.66
CA LEU A 39 -1.23 0.52 -3.96
C LEU A 39 -1.60 0.30 -5.43
N ALA A 40 -2.78 0.79 -5.84
CA ALA A 40 -3.19 0.77 -7.24
C ALA A 40 -2.22 1.55 -8.14
N ASP A 41 -2.27 1.25 -9.43
CA ASP A 41 -1.51 1.94 -10.49
C ASP A 41 0.02 1.87 -10.32
N GLY A 42 0.51 0.92 -9.51
CA GLY A 42 1.93 0.76 -9.22
C GLY A 42 2.47 1.73 -8.16
N ALA A 43 1.59 2.48 -7.48
CA ALA A 43 1.97 3.30 -6.34
C ALA A 43 2.28 2.44 -5.10
N ALA A 44 2.88 3.03 -4.08
CA ALA A 44 3.11 2.36 -2.79
C ALA A 44 3.02 3.35 -1.63
N ILE A 45 2.86 2.84 -0.41
CA ILE A 45 2.95 3.63 0.81
C ILE A 45 3.97 3.01 1.76
N ASP A 46 4.76 3.88 2.37
CA ASP A 46 5.79 3.51 3.33
C ASP A 46 5.21 3.45 4.76
N GLY A 47 5.84 2.67 5.62
CA GLY A 47 5.51 2.58 7.04
C GLY A 47 5.99 3.81 7.84
N PRO A 48 5.62 3.89 9.13
CA PRO A 48 5.92 5.05 9.97
C PRO A 48 7.41 5.27 10.21
N GLY A 49 8.24 4.22 10.22
CA GLY A 49 9.70 4.33 10.29
C GLY A 49 10.32 5.02 9.06
N TYR A 50 9.63 4.99 7.92
CA TYR A 50 9.99 5.69 6.69
C TYR A 50 9.21 7.00 6.47
N GLY A 51 8.35 7.40 7.43
CA GLY A 51 7.62 8.66 7.39
C GLY A 51 6.28 8.62 6.64
N CYS A 52 5.67 7.45 6.44
CA CYS A 52 4.33 7.32 5.85
C CYS A 52 4.18 7.91 4.44
N ASN A 53 5.26 7.92 3.66
CA ASN A 53 5.29 8.58 2.35
C ASN A 53 4.54 7.75 1.29
N ILE A 54 3.79 8.44 0.43
CA ILE A 54 3.18 7.81 -0.75
C ILE A 54 4.11 7.97 -1.94
N ARG A 55 4.48 6.84 -2.52
CA ARG A 55 5.27 6.73 -3.75
C ARG A 55 4.30 6.61 -4.92
N PRO A 56 4.24 7.59 -5.84
CA PRO A 56 3.34 7.50 -7.00
C PRO A 56 3.74 6.38 -7.96
N ARG A 57 5.00 5.95 -7.91
CA ARG A 57 5.52 4.83 -8.69
C ARG A 57 6.55 4.08 -7.86
N GLU A 58 6.29 2.82 -7.62
CA GLU A 58 7.23 1.91 -6.96
C GLU A 58 7.48 0.72 -7.90
N VAL A 59 8.73 0.51 -8.27
CA VAL A 59 9.14 -0.48 -9.28
C VAL A 59 9.70 -1.76 -8.65
N ASN A 60 10.05 -1.70 -7.37
CA ASN A 60 10.57 -2.84 -6.66
C ASN A 60 9.43 -3.82 -6.36
N PRO A 61 9.66 -5.14 -6.48
CA PRO A 61 8.67 -6.13 -6.13
C PRO A 61 8.34 -6.04 -4.63
N LEU A 62 7.07 -5.77 -4.32
CA LEU A 62 6.60 -5.66 -2.94
C LEU A 62 5.94 -6.96 -2.49
N GLY A 63 6.12 -7.30 -1.21
CA GLY A 63 5.55 -8.50 -0.61
C GLY A 63 4.08 -8.37 -0.22
N GLN A 64 3.56 -7.15 -0.14
CA GLN A 64 2.21 -6.86 0.33
C GLN A 64 1.52 -5.80 -0.53
N THR A 65 0.20 -5.93 -0.67
CA THR A 65 -0.68 -4.98 -1.36
C THR A 65 -1.78 -4.55 -0.41
N LEU A 66 -2.04 -3.25 -0.35
CA LEU A 66 -3.13 -2.69 0.42
C LEU A 66 -4.39 -2.81 -0.42
N CYS A 67 -5.37 -3.53 0.09
CA CYS A 67 -6.61 -3.82 -0.63
C CYS A 67 -7.79 -3.13 0.04
N ALA A 68 -8.71 -2.61 -0.77
CA ALA A 68 -10.00 -2.11 -0.32
C ALA A 68 -11.14 -2.92 -0.95
N ARG A 69 -12.25 -2.94 -0.21
CA ARG A 69 -13.54 -3.47 -0.64
C ARG A 69 -14.44 -2.32 -1.09
#